data_AF-A0A7L4MXW5-F1
#
_entry.id   AF-A0A7L4MXW5-F1
#
_cell.length_a   1.000
_cell.length_b   1.000
_cell.length_c   1.000
_cell.angle_alpha   90.00
_cell.angle_beta   90.00
_cell.angle_gamma   90.00
#
_symmetry.space_group_name_H-M   'P 1'
#
loop_
_entity.id
_entity.type
_entity.pdbx_description
1 polymer ?
#
loop_
_entity_poly.entity_id
_entity_poly.type
_entity_poly.pdbx_seq_one_letter_code
_entity_poly.pdbx_strand_id
1 'polypeptide(L)'
;EFAAAVLSHGKGVAFHIQPSTGTLQAFQQLIIEITAYNNMWGEYQDHLVCKMGHLQPKLIPMQMTVKGCPIFLQMTGPEREQPIIRFGTHVSGGSPAFRRVQLNNPTPFDIRLDLETYNQEQDDQKLVDLLMFFGDPFPPKDMAEKESASVGSTLESERVLKSDQAAIPCGRVSPVSQPTAEKGIVPEEPPMEKIFSILLRPHKGIPADNPFSVTPRQIVVPGGGSTSVCIFFTPRVLPETVTEAQCEGFVLGFMSLDDKLVKAVPTKVHRSHGHEAPQLRVDLQASVGCALLHVDMDHDREMVFYSTASDLLPAQPLLGVLTDSVMTQSLKLTNCTKTPLDFRLLLSTPFSLSSTDPKKSKKKDQPLQHVLYPQQNMLVKVSFHTTRDLLTYQHLPAAQLLPGVQVLQSENGERKLKFHQQLVIEHSNGTAQV
;
A
#
# COMPACT_ATOMS: atom_id res chain seq x y z
N GLU A 1 5.32 -35.96 -9.85
CA GLU A 1 6.56 -36.77 -9.93
C GLU A 1 7.15 -36.85 -11.34
N PHE A 2 6.40 -37.28 -12.37
CA PHE A 2 6.91 -37.39 -13.74
C PHE A 2 7.45 -36.07 -14.34
N ALA A 3 6.68 -34.98 -14.27
CA ALA A 3 7.12 -33.67 -14.79
C ALA A 3 8.41 -33.17 -14.10
N ALA A 4 8.54 -33.40 -12.78
CA ALA A 4 9.74 -33.05 -12.02
C ALA A 4 10.95 -33.88 -12.47
N ALA A 5 10.76 -35.17 -12.75
CA ALA A 5 11.82 -36.03 -13.27
C ALA A 5 12.28 -35.57 -14.67
N VAL A 6 11.35 -35.21 -15.55
CA VAL A 6 11.64 -34.72 -16.91
C VAL A 6 12.38 -33.37 -16.88
N LEU A 7 12.10 -32.51 -15.89
CA LEU A 7 12.74 -31.20 -15.69
C LEU A 7 13.98 -31.23 -14.79
N SER A 8 14.41 -32.40 -14.30
CA SER A 8 15.49 -32.57 -13.31
C SER A 8 16.85 -31.96 -13.71
N HIS A 9 17.08 -31.77 -15.01
CA HIS A 9 18.30 -31.14 -15.53
C HIS A 9 18.35 -29.62 -15.33
N GLY A 10 17.29 -29.00 -14.80
CA GLY A 10 17.27 -27.56 -14.46
C GLY A 10 17.32 -26.62 -15.67
N LYS A 11 17.12 -27.11 -16.90
CA LYS A 11 17.29 -26.30 -18.13
C LYS A 11 16.12 -25.38 -18.44
N GLY A 12 15.00 -25.48 -17.71
CA GLY A 12 13.81 -24.65 -17.89
C GLY A 12 12.71 -25.30 -18.72
N VAL A 13 13.07 -26.05 -19.76
CA VAL A 13 12.15 -26.77 -20.66
C VAL A 13 12.68 -28.16 -20.95
N ALA A 14 11.76 -29.12 -21.16
CA ALA A 14 12.06 -30.45 -21.64
C ALA A 14 10.94 -30.96 -22.56
N PHE A 15 11.31 -31.71 -23.60
CA PHE A 15 10.38 -32.33 -24.54
C PHE A 15 10.41 -33.84 -24.37
N HIS A 16 9.25 -34.44 -24.12
CA HIS A 16 9.06 -35.88 -24.06
C HIS A 16 8.43 -36.37 -25.36
N ILE A 17 9.01 -37.40 -25.97
CA ILE A 17 8.62 -37.89 -27.30
C ILE A 17 8.11 -39.32 -27.19
N GLN A 18 6.91 -39.58 -27.71
CA GLN A 18 6.30 -40.91 -27.67
C GLN A 18 5.58 -41.26 -29.00
N PRO A 19 5.92 -42.39 -29.65
CA PRO A 19 7.06 -43.26 -29.35
C PRO A 19 8.39 -42.59 -29.70
N SER A 20 9.43 -42.80 -28.89
CA SER A 20 10.80 -42.33 -29.18
C SER A 20 11.53 -43.20 -30.19
N THR A 21 11.08 -44.44 -30.38
CA THR A 21 11.61 -45.41 -31.35
C THR A 21 10.50 -46.33 -31.84
N GLY A 22 10.58 -46.82 -33.08
CA GLY A 22 9.64 -47.81 -33.61
C GLY A 22 10.00 -48.23 -35.03
N THR A 23 9.21 -49.15 -35.59
CA THR A 23 9.36 -49.63 -36.98
C THR A 23 8.23 -49.06 -37.83
N LEU A 24 8.58 -48.41 -38.94
CA LEU A 24 7.64 -47.91 -39.93
C LEU A 24 7.61 -48.88 -41.12
N GLN A 25 6.47 -49.54 -41.33
CA GLN A 25 6.26 -50.43 -42.47
C GLN A 25 6.10 -49.63 -43.77
N ALA A 26 6.22 -50.31 -44.92
CA ALA A 26 6.01 -49.70 -46.21
C ALA A 26 4.63 -49.03 -46.28
N PHE A 27 4.60 -47.75 -46.66
CA PHE A 27 3.39 -46.92 -46.76
C PHE A 27 2.63 -46.70 -45.43
N GLN A 28 3.23 -47.05 -44.29
CA GLN A 28 2.64 -46.78 -42.98
C GLN A 28 2.81 -45.32 -42.58
N GLN A 29 1.84 -44.80 -41.82
CA GLN A 29 1.95 -43.53 -41.10
C GLN A 29 2.06 -43.81 -39.61
N LEU A 30 2.92 -43.07 -38.92
CA LEU A 30 3.08 -43.11 -37.47
C LEU A 30 2.93 -41.69 -36.92
N ILE A 31 2.08 -41.54 -35.91
CA ILE A 31 1.91 -40.29 -35.18
C ILE A 31 2.91 -40.31 -34.01
N ILE A 32 3.70 -39.26 -33.89
CA ILE A 32 4.63 -39.04 -32.78
C ILE A 32 4.05 -37.93 -31.92
N GLU A 33 3.75 -38.23 -30.67
CA GLU A 33 3.33 -37.27 -29.66
C GLU A 33 4.56 -36.60 -29.05
N ILE A 34 4.51 -35.26 -28.93
CA ILE A 34 5.57 -34.46 -28.33
C ILE A 34 4.95 -33.62 -27.21
N THR A 35 5.31 -33.94 -25.98
CA THR A 35 4.81 -33.25 -24.78
C THR A 35 5.89 -32.34 -24.22
N ALA A 36 5.58 -31.05 -24.09
CA ALA A 36 6.50 -30.06 -23.54
C ALA A 36 6.22 -29.82 -22.05
N TYR A 37 7.28 -29.81 -21.24
CA TYR A 37 7.26 -29.44 -19.82
C TYR A 37 8.13 -28.21 -19.61
N ASN A 38 7.74 -27.32 -18.69
CA ASN A 38 8.48 -26.11 -18.38
C ASN A 38 8.41 -25.71 -16.90
N ASN A 39 9.47 -25.04 -16.42
CA ASN A 39 9.52 -24.38 -15.11
C ASN A 39 10.29 -23.04 -15.15
N MET A 40 10.58 -22.50 -16.33
CA MET A 40 11.20 -21.19 -16.53
C MET A 40 10.54 -20.45 -17.70
N TRP A 41 10.50 -19.11 -17.62
CA TRP A 41 10.12 -18.28 -18.76
C TRP A 41 11.27 -18.20 -19.77
N GLY A 42 10.93 -17.86 -21.01
CA GLY A 42 11.90 -17.62 -22.08
C GLY A 42 11.49 -18.20 -23.43
N GLU A 43 12.35 -17.99 -24.39
CA GLU A 43 12.29 -18.50 -25.75
C GLU A 43 13.29 -19.63 -25.92
N TYR A 44 12.81 -20.76 -26.40
CA TYR A 44 13.56 -22.01 -26.54
C TYR A 44 13.54 -22.47 -27.99
N GLN A 45 14.71 -22.86 -28.49
CA GLN A 45 14.91 -23.40 -29.82
C GLN A 45 15.72 -24.69 -29.72
N ASP A 46 15.27 -25.73 -30.41
CA ASP A 46 16.02 -26.97 -30.54
C ASP A 46 15.66 -27.69 -31.84
N HIS A 47 16.26 -28.86 -32.08
CA HIS A 47 15.94 -29.71 -33.21
C HIS A 47 15.50 -31.10 -32.74
N LEU A 48 14.34 -31.55 -33.21
CA LEU A 48 13.97 -32.96 -33.15
C LEU A 48 14.80 -33.72 -34.19
N VAL A 49 15.56 -34.70 -33.71
CA VAL A 49 16.42 -35.54 -34.55
C VAL A 49 15.67 -36.82 -34.91
N CYS A 50 15.25 -36.95 -36.17
CA CYS A 50 14.62 -38.15 -36.68
C CYS A 50 15.66 -38.99 -37.43
N LYS A 51 15.99 -40.19 -36.91
CA LYS A 51 16.92 -41.13 -37.53
C LYS A 51 16.17 -42.36 -38.02
N MET A 52 16.25 -42.64 -39.33
CA MET A 52 15.61 -43.80 -39.96
C MET A 52 16.67 -44.76 -40.51
N GLY A 53 16.90 -45.88 -39.84
CA GLY A 53 17.88 -46.89 -40.25
C GLY A 53 19.27 -46.31 -40.53
N HIS A 54 19.76 -46.51 -41.76
CA HIS A 54 21.06 -46.01 -42.23
C HIS A 54 20.98 -44.66 -42.96
N LEU A 55 19.80 -44.02 -43.02
CA LEU A 55 19.65 -42.71 -43.65
C LEU A 55 20.26 -41.61 -42.79
N GLN A 56 20.64 -40.51 -43.44
CA GLN A 56 21.08 -39.32 -42.73
C GLN A 56 19.98 -38.78 -41.81
N PRO A 57 20.29 -38.41 -40.56
CA PRO A 57 19.30 -37.86 -39.64
C PRO A 57 18.64 -36.61 -40.22
N LYS A 58 17.31 -36.57 -40.15
CA LYS A 58 16.53 -35.38 -40.51
C LYS A 58 16.31 -34.53 -39.26
N LEU A 59 16.68 -33.26 -39.33
CA LEU A 59 16.46 -32.29 -38.28
C LEU A 59 15.14 -31.56 -38.52
N ILE A 60 14.27 -31.56 -37.52
CA ILE A 60 13.01 -30.82 -37.54
C ILE A 60 13.12 -29.71 -36.49
N PRO A 61 13.12 -28.43 -36.88
CA PRO A 61 13.26 -27.34 -35.92
C PRO A 61 12.05 -27.27 -34.99
N MET A 62 12.31 -27.05 -33.71
CA MET A 62 11.32 -26.89 -32.64
C MET A 62 11.50 -25.54 -31.97
N GLN A 63 10.40 -24.86 -31.68
CA GLN A 63 10.39 -23.59 -30.96
C GLN A 63 9.32 -23.59 -29.89
N MET A 64 9.62 -23.05 -28.71
CA MET A 64 8.69 -22.91 -27.60
C MET A 64 8.93 -21.58 -26.89
N THR A 65 7.86 -20.83 -26.63
CA THR A 65 7.89 -19.61 -25.82
C THR A 65 7.09 -19.83 -24.55
N VAL A 66 7.74 -19.70 -23.40
CA VAL A 66 7.08 -19.75 -22.09
C VAL A 66 6.89 -18.33 -21.58
N LYS A 67 5.62 -17.96 -21.35
CA LYS A 67 5.21 -16.67 -20.78
C LYS A 67 4.64 -16.86 -19.37
N GLY A 68 4.65 -15.79 -18.58
CA GLY A 68 4.09 -15.75 -17.23
C GLY A 68 5.16 -15.62 -16.14
N CYS A 69 4.77 -15.09 -14.99
CA CYS A 69 5.64 -14.94 -13.82
C CYS A 69 5.67 -16.26 -13.04
N PRO A 70 6.84 -16.88 -12.83
CA PRO A 70 6.95 -18.10 -12.01
C PRO A 70 6.90 -17.81 -10.51
N ILE A 71 7.20 -16.59 -10.08
CA ILE A 71 7.13 -16.19 -8.67
C ILE A 71 5.67 -16.03 -8.26
N PHE A 72 5.31 -16.61 -7.12
CA PHE A 72 3.97 -16.49 -6.55
C PHE A 72 4.03 -16.24 -5.03
N LEU A 73 2.94 -15.71 -4.49
CA LEU A 73 2.79 -15.48 -3.06
C LEU A 73 2.34 -16.76 -2.38
N GLN A 74 2.97 -17.14 -1.27
CA GLN A 74 2.59 -18.34 -0.50
C GLN A 74 1.10 -18.37 -0.14
N MET A 75 0.51 -17.20 0.13
CA MET A 75 -0.90 -17.08 0.53
C MET A 75 -1.90 -17.40 -0.59
N THR A 76 -1.53 -17.19 -1.86
CA THR A 76 -2.37 -17.49 -3.02
C THR A 76 -1.99 -18.81 -3.70
N GLY A 77 -0.83 -19.37 -3.34
CA GLY A 77 -0.27 -20.51 -4.07
C GLY A 77 0.04 -20.15 -5.53
N PRO A 78 0.26 -21.17 -6.39
CA PRO A 78 0.56 -20.97 -7.81
C PRO A 78 -0.68 -20.67 -8.66
N GLU A 79 -1.80 -20.26 -8.04
CA GLU A 79 -3.03 -19.92 -8.76
C GLU A 79 -2.83 -18.74 -9.71
N ARG A 80 -3.63 -18.70 -10.77
CA ARG A 80 -3.51 -17.70 -11.85
C ARG A 80 -4.19 -16.37 -11.53
N GLU A 81 -4.94 -16.30 -10.43
CA GLU A 81 -5.59 -15.05 -10.04
C GLU A 81 -4.56 -14.03 -9.54
N GLN A 82 -4.83 -12.76 -9.84
CA GLN A 82 -3.99 -11.66 -9.41
C GLN A 82 -4.04 -11.57 -7.87
N PRO A 83 -2.91 -11.70 -7.16
CA PRO A 83 -2.92 -11.66 -5.70
C PRO A 83 -3.30 -10.26 -5.20
N ILE A 84 -4.24 -10.19 -4.24
CA ILE A 84 -4.69 -8.94 -3.62
C ILE A 84 -4.36 -8.95 -2.13
N ILE A 85 -3.67 -7.91 -1.66
CA ILE A 85 -3.37 -7.68 -0.24
C ILE A 85 -4.27 -6.57 0.30
N ARG A 86 -5.09 -6.92 1.29
CA ARG A 86 -6.03 -5.99 1.93
C ARG A 86 -5.52 -5.55 3.31
N PHE A 87 -5.34 -4.25 3.50
CA PHE A 87 -4.98 -3.67 4.80
C PHE A 87 -6.19 -3.36 5.68
N GLY A 88 -7.40 -3.40 5.12
CA GLY A 88 -8.64 -3.06 5.84
C GLY A 88 -8.81 -1.55 5.98
N THR A 89 -9.69 -1.14 6.88
CA THR A 89 -9.94 0.28 7.19
C THR A 89 -9.00 0.74 8.30
N HIS A 90 -8.43 1.93 8.15
CA HIS A 90 -7.57 2.59 9.13
C HIS A 90 -8.08 3.99 9.42
N VAL A 91 -7.75 4.51 10.60
CA VAL A 91 -8.05 5.89 10.97
C VAL A 91 -7.14 6.84 10.20
N SER A 92 -7.69 7.97 9.76
CA SER A 92 -6.96 9.03 9.09
C SER A 92 -5.78 9.54 9.92
N GLY A 93 -4.60 9.65 9.31
CA GLY A 93 -3.35 10.01 10.02
C GLY A 93 -2.89 8.97 11.05
N GLY A 94 -3.47 7.77 11.04
CA GLY A 94 -3.09 6.68 11.94
C GLY A 94 -1.68 6.13 11.70
N SER A 95 -1.24 5.25 12.60
CA SER A 95 0.07 4.60 12.48
C SER A 95 0.15 3.70 11.25
N PRO A 96 1.32 3.60 10.58
CA PRO A 96 1.50 2.68 9.46
C PRO A 96 1.25 1.22 9.86
N ALA A 97 0.57 0.50 8.98
CA ALA A 97 0.38 -0.96 9.08
C ALA A 97 1.31 -1.67 8.11
N PHE A 98 1.69 -2.92 8.40
CA PHE A 98 2.50 -3.72 7.49
C PHE A 98 2.03 -5.17 7.42
N ARG A 99 2.30 -5.82 6.30
CA ARG A 99 2.10 -7.26 6.09
C ARG A 99 3.39 -7.86 5.55
N ARG A 100 3.85 -8.94 6.20
CA ARG A 100 4.95 -9.76 5.71
C ARG A 100 4.39 -10.79 4.73
N VAL A 101 5.00 -10.88 3.56
CA VAL A 101 4.56 -11.74 2.46
C VAL A 101 5.71 -12.61 2.01
N GLN A 102 5.47 -13.91 1.87
CA GLN A 102 6.44 -14.88 1.38
C GLN A 102 6.30 -15.07 -0.13
N LEU A 103 7.41 -14.91 -0.84
CA LEU A 103 7.56 -15.12 -2.28
C LEU A 103 8.22 -16.47 -2.51
N ASN A 104 7.64 -17.31 -3.36
CA ASN A 104 8.18 -18.61 -3.71
C ASN A 104 8.71 -18.63 -5.13
N ASN A 105 9.84 -19.31 -5.32
CA ASN A 105 10.46 -19.53 -6.60
C ASN A 105 10.50 -21.04 -6.89
N PRO A 106 9.56 -21.57 -7.70
CA PRO A 106 9.54 -22.99 -8.07
C PRO A 106 10.59 -23.32 -9.15
N THR A 107 11.32 -22.33 -9.64
CA THR A 107 12.28 -22.48 -10.73
C THR A 107 13.64 -22.94 -10.22
N PRO A 108 14.53 -23.48 -11.09
CA PRO A 108 15.81 -24.02 -10.64
C PRO A 108 16.88 -22.96 -10.39
N PHE A 109 16.61 -21.67 -10.67
CA PHE A 109 17.60 -20.60 -10.58
C PHE A 109 17.14 -19.48 -9.65
N ASP A 110 18.10 -18.80 -9.06
CA ASP A 110 17.86 -17.58 -8.29
C ASP A 110 17.32 -16.48 -9.21
N ILE A 111 16.24 -15.83 -8.75
CA ILE A 111 15.60 -14.72 -9.47
C ILE A 111 15.71 -13.48 -8.60
N ARG A 112 16.37 -12.45 -9.10
CA ARG A 112 16.32 -11.12 -8.48
C ARG A 112 15.02 -10.43 -8.87
N LEU A 113 14.36 -9.85 -7.88
CA LEU A 113 13.21 -8.99 -8.03
C LEU A 113 13.56 -7.57 -7.66
N ASP A 114 13.29 -6.67 -8.59
CA ASP A 114 13.28 -5.24 -8.39
C ASP A 114 11.83 -4.79 -8.21
N LEU A 115 11.50 -4.35 -6.99
CA LEU A 115 10.14 -4.09 -6.52
C LEU A 115 9.83 -2.60 -6.52
N GLU A 116 8.75 -2.24 -7.19
CA GLU A 116 8.26 -0.87 -7.31
C GLU A 116 6.79 -0.81 -6.91
N THR A 117 6.41 0.26 -6.21
CA THR A 117 5.04 0.54 -5.80
C THR A 117 4.41 1.64 -6.63
N TYR A 118 3.13 1.47 -6.92
CA TYR A 118 2.36 2.37 -7.76
C TYR A 118 1.02 2.67 -7.11
N ASN A 119 0.60 3.92 -7.17
CA ASN A 119 -0.76 4.33 -6.84
C ASN A 119 -1.65 4.20 -8.08
N GLN A 120 -2.89 3.83 -7.83
CA GLN A 120 -3.94 3.80 -8.84
C GLN A 120 -4.90 4.95 -8.56
N GLU A 121 -4.93 5.94 -9.44
CA GLU A 121 -5.82 7.10 -9.36
C GLU A 121 -6.99 6.92 -10.33
N GLN A 122 -8.22 7.23 -9.88
CA GLN A 122 -9.43 7.00 -10.69
C GLN A 122 -9.52 7.92 -11.91
N ASP A 123 -8.92 9.12 -11.83
CA ASP A 123 -8.99 10.14 -12.87
C ASP A 123 -7.72 10.20 -13.74
N ASP A 124 -6.86 9.19 -13.66
CA ASP A 124 -5.62 9.14 -14.43
C ASP A 124 -5.89 8.90 -15.92
N GLN A 125 -5.71 9.95 -16.72
CA GLN A 125 -5.91 9.91 -18.17
C GLN A 125 -4.63 9.55 -18.95
N LYS A 126 -3.52 9.26 -18.27
CA LYS A 126 -2.26 8.95 -18.93
C LYS A 126 -2.33 7.54 -19.54
N LEU A 127 -2.05 7.43 -20.84
CA LEU A 127 -2.12 6.17 -21.57
C LEU A 127 -0.78 5.45 -21.71
N VAL A 128 0.32 6.21 -21.77
CA VAL A 128 1.64 5.71 -22.13
C VAL A 128 2.72 6.37 -21.27
N ASP A 129 3.68 5.56 -20.82
CA ASP A 129 4.92 6.02 -20.21
C ASP A 129 6.07 5.97 -21.22
N LEU A 130 6.85 7.05 -21.28
CA LEU A 130 8.15 7.11 -21.93
C LEU A 130 9.23 7.09 -20.84
N LEU A 131 9.92 5.95 -20.69
CA LEU A 131 10.98 5.80 -19.71
C LEU A 131 12.34 5.92 -20.39
N MET A 132 13.22 6.71 -19.80
CA MET A 132 14.59 6.90 -20.27
C MET A 132 15.54 6.39 -19.19
N PHE A 133 16.43 5.48 -19.57
CA PHE A 133 17.43 4.90 -18.68
C PHE A 133 18.83 5.18 -19.18
N PHE A 134 19.75 5.41 -18.25
CA PHE A 134 21.17 5.47 -18.52
C PHE A 134 21.81 4.20 -17.95
N GLY A 135 22.30 3.31 -18.82
CA GLY A 135 22.77 1.98 -18.43
C GLY A 135 21.66 0.94 -18.21
N ASP A 136 21.92 -0.03 -17.33
CA ASP A 136 20.96 -1.08 -16.95
C ASP A 136 19.85 -0.46 -16.08
N PRO A 137 18.55 -0.62 -16.40
CA PRO A 137 17.45 -0.12 -15.59
C PRO A 137 17.36 -0.76 -14.20
N PHE A 138 17.93 -1.95 -14.01
CA PHE A 138 17.86 -2.72 -12.77
C PHE A 138 19.24 -3.23 -12.34
N PRO A 139 20.19 -2.35 -12.01
CA PRO A 139 21.51 -2.79 -11.58
C PRO A 139 21.43 -3.51 -10.23
N PRO A 140 22.21 -4.59 -9.99
CA PRO A 140 22.35 -5.16 -8.67
C PRO A 140 22.81 -4.08 -7.68
N LYS A 141 22.14 -3.97 -6.54
CA LYS A 141 22.58 -3.11 -5.44
C LYS A 141 23.62 -3.87 -4.64
N ASP A 142 24.83 -3.33 -4.55
CA ASP A 142 25.87 -3.91 -3.72
C ASP A 142 25.43 -3.93 -2.25
N MET A 143 25.58 -5.08 -1.58
CA MET A 143 25.20 -5.31 -0.18
C MET A 143 25.99 -4.45 0.84
N ALA A 144 26.83 -3.51 0.37
CA ALA A 144 27.80 -2.77 1.18
C ALA A 144 27.76 -1.24 1.01
N GLU A 145 26.73 -0.65 0.41
CA GLU A 145 26.56 0.81 0.47
C GLU A 145 25.35 1.22 1.33
N LYS A 146 25.70 1.90 2.42
CA LYS A 146 24.88 2.84 3.17
C LYS A 146 23.90 3.56 2.25
N GLU A 147 22.72 3.86 2.79
CA GLU A 147 21.85 4.94 2.35
C GLU A 147 22.67 6.23 2.16
N SER A 148 23.24 6.40 0.98
CA SER A 148 23.53 7.70 0.42
C SER A 148 22.39 7.96 -0.54
N ALA A 149 21.68 9.05 -0.26
CA ALA A 149 20.58 9.52 -1.07
C ALA A 149 21.05 9.67 -2.52
N SER A 150 20.72 8.70 -3.36
CA SER A 150 20.49 9.00 -4.77
C SER A 150 19.16 9.74 -4.80
N VAL A 151 19.26 11.07 -4.66
CA VAL A 151 18.24 12.01 -5.14
C VAL A 151 18.24 11.86 -6.67
N GLY A 152 17.68 10.77 -7.16
CA GLY A 152 17.09 10.69 -8.48
C GLY A 152 15.73 11.37 -8.38
N SER A 153 15.74 12.69 -8.14
CA SER A 153 14.54 13.49 -8.37
C SER A 153 14.14 13.26 -9.81
N THR A 154 13.01 12.60 -10.03
CA THR A 154 12.20 12.80 -11.22
C THR A 154 11.75 14.26 -11.19
N LEU A 155 12.66 15.16 -11.54
CA LEU A 155 12.34 16.55 -11.82
C LEU A 155 11.55 16.51 -13.12
N GLU A 156 10.22 16.45 -12.99
CA GLU A 156 9.31 17.02 -13.96
C GLU A 156 9.66 18.51 -14.06
N SER A 157 10.62 18.84 -14.91
CA SER A 157 10.76 20.20 -15.41
C SER A 157 9.73 20.36 -16.53
N GLU A 158 8.54 20.84 -16.17
CA GLU A 158 7.79 21.74 -17.03
C GLU A 158 8.64 23.00 -17.28
N ARG A 159 9.64 22.89 -18.16
CA ARG A 159 10.22 24.06 -18.80
C ARG A 159 9.50 24.23 -20.11
N VAL A 160 8.57 25.18 -20.13
CA VAL A 160 8.12 25.85 -21.34
C VAL A 160 9.36 26.44 -22.01
N LEU A 161 9.97 25.69 -22.93
CA LEU A 161 11.01 26.20 -23.81
C LEU A 161 10.36 27.12 -24.83
N LYS A 162 10.33 28.42 -24.50
CA LYS A 162 10.18 29.46 -25.50
C LYS A 162 11.42 29.45 -26.39
N SER A 163 11.14 29.24 -27.67
CA SER A 163 11.93 29.37 -28.91
C SER A 163 13.38 29.86 -28.81
N ASP A 164 14.28 29.21 -29.56
CA ASP A 164 14.98 29.93 -30.62
C ASP A 164 15.35 28.98 -31.77
N GLN A 165 15.12 29.46 -33.00
CA GLN A 165 15.46 28.78 -34.24
C GLN A 165 16.98 28.62 -34.36
N ALA A 166 17.46 27.38 -34.36
CA ALA A 166 18.74 27.03 -34.97
C ALA A 166 18.56 25.69 -35.69
N ALA A 167 18.61 25.75 -37.02
CA ALA A 167 18.57 24.59 -37.89
C ALA A 167 19.75 23.66 -37.59
N ILE A 168 19.48 22.39 -37.32
CA ILE A 168 20.47 21.31 -37.36
C ILE A 168 19.98 20.26 -38.38
N PRO A 169 20.85 19.75 -39.27
CA PRO A 169 20.43 19.05 -40.48
C PRO A 169 19.93 17.63 -40.17
N CYS A 170 18.76 17.28 -40.68
CA CYS A 170 18.28 15.91 -40.74
C CYS A 170 19.21 15.04 -41.60
N GLY A 171 20.00 14.19 -40.96
CA GLY A 171 20.91 13.24 -41.61
C GLY A 171 20.31 11.85 -41.75
N ARG A 172 19.97 11.50 -43.01
CA ARG A 172 19.88 10.16 -43.62
C ARG A 172 18.89 9.13 -43.06
N VAL A 173 17.80 8.99 -43.82
CA VAL A 173 17.10 7.73 -44.06
C VAL A 173 18.07 6.78 -44.80
N SER A 174 18.32 5.59 -44.23
CA SER A 174 19.01 4.51 -44.94
C SER A 174 17.98 3.63 -45.68
N PRO A 175 18.25 3.23 -46.94
CA PRO A 175 17.26 2.56 -47.77
C PRO A 175 17.13 1.07 -47.48
N VAL A 176 15.94 0.57 -47.78
CA VAL A 176 15.56 -0.85 -47.92
C VAL A 176 16.63 -1.62 -48.69
N SER A 177 17.07 -2.75 -48.14
CA SER A 177 17.96 -3.71 -48.81
C SER A 177 17.26 -5.06 -48.96
N GLN A 178 16.99 -5.45 -50.20
CA GLN A 178 16.66 -6.83 -50.58
C GLN A 178 17.95 -7.64 -50.88
N PRO A 179 17.91 -8.99 -50.84
CA PRO A 179 19.07 -9.80 -50.55
C PRO A 179 19.85 -10.17 -51.81
N THR A 180 21.18 -10.11 -51.72
CA THR A 180 22.08 -10.91 -52.56
C THR A 180 22.99 -11.70 -51.64
N ALA A 181 23.00 -13.01 -51.86
CA ALA A 181 23.69 -13.99 -51.05
C ALA A 181 25.15 -14.08 -51.49
N GLU A 182 26.09 -13.69 -50.64
CA GLU A 182 27.46 -14.21 -50.65
C GLU A 182 27.98 -14.36 -49.22
N LYS A 183 28.58 -15.53 -48.96
CA LYS A 183 29.13 -15.93 -47.66
C LYS A 183 30.33 -15.04 -47.30
N GLY A 184 30.14 -14.17 -46.32
CA GLY A 184 31.22 -13.49 -45.60
C GLY A 184 31.03 -13.72 -44.11
N ILE A 185 32.07 -14.27 -43.44
CA ILE A 185 32.15 -14.34 -41.99
C ILE A 185 32.20 -12.90 -41.49
N VAL A 186 31.09 -12.40 -40.95
CA VAL A 186 31.03 -11.10 -40.28
C VAL A 186 31.68 -11.28 -38.91
N PRO A 187 32.73 -10.51 -38.56
CA PRO A 187 33.25 -10.51 -37.20
C PRO A 187 32.17 -9.95 -36.28
N GLU A 188 31.89 -10.68 -35.21
CA GLU A 188 30.99 -10.30 -34.12
C GLU A 188 31.41 -8.91 -33.61
N GLU A 189 30.60 -7.89 -33.90
CA GLU A 189 30.85 -6.54 -33.37
C GLU A 189 30.87 -6.62 -31.83
N PRO A 190 31.83 -5.98 -31.15
CA PRO A 190 31.84 -5.94 -29.70
C PRO A 190 30.50 -5.34 -29.22
N PRO A 191 29.90 -5.86 -28.14
CA PRO A 191 28.63 -5.34 -27.65
C PRO A 191 28.81 -3.87 -27.31
N MET A 192 28.22 -2.97 -28.11
CA MET A 192 28.10 -1.56 -27.71
C MET A 192 27.41 -1.54 -26.36
N GLU A 193 28.09 -1.01 -25.34
CA GLU A 193 27.45 -0.73 -24.07
C GLU A 193 26.29 0.22 -24.34
N LYS A 194 25.09 -0.20 -23.95
CA LYS A 194 23.86 0.56 -24.19
C LYS A 194 23.86 1.77 -23.25
N ILE A 195 24.46 2.87 -23.70
CA ILE A 195 24.68 4.09 -22.88
C ILE A 195 23.34 4.69 -22.43
N PHE A 196 22.34 4.69 -23.31
CA PHE A 196 20.98 5.08 -22.98
C PHE A 196 19.97 4.12 -23.62
N SER A 197 18.85 3.89 -22.95
CA SER A 197 17.72 3.12 -23.50
C SER A 197 16.41 3.87 -23.26
N ILE A 198 15.52 3.79 -24.24
CA ILE A 198 14.20 4.42 -24.21
C ILE A 198 13.17 3.30 -24.30
N LEU A 199 12.22 3.27 -23.37
CA LEU A 199 11.14 2.29 -23.32
C LEU A 199 9.80 3.02 -23.36
N LEU A 200 9.01 2.71 -24.39
CA LEU A 200 7.62 3.12 -24.47
C LEU A 200 6.75 1.95 -23.96
N ARG A 201 5.91 2.19 -22.95
CA ARG A 201 5.03 1.16 -22.37
C ARG A 201 3.65 1.72 -22.02
N PRO A 202 2.59 0.88 -21.96
CA PRO A 202 1.32 1.31 -21.39
C PRO A 202 1.51 1.89 -20.00
N HIS A 203 0.84 2.99 -19.72
CA HIS A 203 0.84 3.59 -18.39
C HIS A 203 0.24 2.60 -17.39
N LYS A 204 0.97 2.32 -16.32
CA LYS A 204 0.53 1.33 -15.32
C LYS A 204 -0.12 1.99 -14.12
N GLY A 205 0.26 3.22 -13.81
CA GLY A 205 -0.09 3.97 -12.62
C GLY A 205 1.06 4.89 -12.21
N ILE A 206 0.89 5.63 -11.13
CA ILE A 206 1.85 6.64 -10.69
C ILE A 206 2.83 6.02 -9.70
N PRO A 207 4.14 5.97 -9.99
CA PRO A 207 5.13 5.47 -9.04
C PRO A 207 5.07 6.24 -7.72
N ALA A 208 4.97 5.54 -6.60
CA ALA A 208 4.82 6.16 -5.30
C ALA A 208 5.28 5.26 -4.16
N ASP A 209 5.77 5.87 -3.09
CA ASP A 209 6.11 5.20 -1.82
C ASP A 209 5.12 5.54 -0.70
N ASN A 210 4.00 6.16 -1.06
CA ASN A 210 2.90 6.50 -0.16
C ASN A 210 1.57 6.46 -0.95
N PRO A 211 0.50 5.82 -0.42
CA PRO A 211 0.42 5.28 0.94
C PRO A 211 1.01 3.88 1.06
N PHE A 212 1.28 3.21 -0.06
CA PHE A 212 1.89 1.89 -0.07
C PHE A 212 3.40 1.98 -0.30
N SER A 213 4.16 1.13 0.37
CA SER A 213 5.60 0.96 0.13
C SER A 213 6.02 -0.48 0.37
N VAL A 214 7.17 -0.89 -0.18
CA VAL A 214 7.71 -2.25 -0.06
C VAL A 214 9.16 -2.22 0.39
N THR A 215 9.55 -3.16 1.25
CA THR A 215 10.92 -3.30 1.75
C THR A 215 11.31 -4.78 1.88
N PRO A 216 12.51 -5.17 1.40
CA PRO A 216 13.42 -4.36 0.59
C PRO A 216 12.87 -4.12 -0.83
N ARG A 217 13.39 -3.11 -1.55
CA ARG A 217 13.04 -2.87 -2.97
C ARG A 217 13.78 -3.75 -3.95
N GLN A 218 14.82 -4.45 -3.51
CA GLN A 218 15.53 -5.42 -4.33
C GLN A 218 15.79 -6.65 -3.47
N ILE A 219 15.47 -7.83 -4.00
CA ILE A 219 15.62 -9.09 -3.26
C ILE A 219 15.89 -10.26 -4.21
N VAL A 220 16.70 -11.21 -3.78
CA VAL A 220 16.89 -12.47 -4.49
C VAL A 220 15.97 -13.53 -3.90
N VAL A 221 15.15 -14.16 -4.74
CA VAL A 221 14.35 -15.33 -4.37
C VAL A 221 15.11 -16.58 -4.83
N PRO A 222 15.61 -17.42 -3.90
CA PRO A 222 16.47 -18.54 -4.25
C PRO A 222 15.72 -19.60 -5.08
N GLY A 223 16.39 -20.22 -6.04
CA GLY A 223 15.84 -21.31 -6.85
C GLY A 223 15.35 -22.47 -5.98
N GLY A 224 14.12 -22.94 -6.23
CA GLY A 224 13.45 -23.97 -5.43
C GLY A 224 13.11 -23.55 -3.99
N GLY A 225 13.30 -22.27 -3.65
CA GLY A 225 13.16 -21.74 -2.30
C GLY A 225 12.16 -20.59 -2.20
N SER A 226 12.28 -19.85 -1.09
CA SER A 226 11.40 -18.73 -0.80
C SER A 226 12.12 -17.62 -0.03
N THR A 227 11.57 -16.42 -0.07
CA THR A 227 12.02 -15.27 0.70
C THR A 227 10.83 -14.42 1.16
N SER A 228 11.03 -13.43 2.02
CA SER A 228 9.97 -12.57 2.51
C SER A 228 10.22 -11.10 2.25
N VAL A 229 9.16 -10.38 1.93
CA VAL A 229 9.14 -8.91 1.82
C VAL A 229 8.08 -8.34 2.78
N CYS A 230 8.28 -7.11 3.21
CA CYS A 230 7.30 -6.36 4.00
C CYS A 230 6.66 -5.30 3.10
N ILE A 231 5.32 -5.29 3.06
CA ILE A 231 4.54 -4.26 2.37
C ILE A 231 3.86 -3.42 3.45
N PHE A 232 3.99 -2.11 3.35
CA PHE A 232 3.47 -1.15 4.31
C PHE A 232 2.31 -0.36 3.71
N PHE A 233 1.43 0.11 4.58
CA PHE A 233 0.37 1.05 4.30
C PHE A 233 0.40 2.18 5.33
N THR A 234 0.55 3.41 4.87
CA THR A 234 0.56 4.63 5.69
C THR A 234 -0.76 5.39 5.47
N PRO A 235 -1.69 5.39 6.45
CA PRO A 235 -2.96 6.09 6.31
C PRO A 235 -2.76 7.59 6.09
N ARG A 236 -3.31 8.14 5.00
CA ARG A 236 -3.23 9.58 4.70
C ARG A 236 -4.11 10.39 5.65
N VAL A 237 -3.77 11.66 5.84
CA VAL A 237 -4.67 12.62 6.50
C VAL A 237 -5.75 13.02 5.50
N LEU A 238 -7.01 12.84 5.87
CA LEU A 238 -8.16 13.18 5.04
C LEU A 238 -8.54 14.65 5.24
N PRO A 239 -8.98 15.34 4.19
CA PRO A 239 -9.63 16.64 4.34
C PRO A 239 -10.92 16.53 5.17
N GLU A 240 -11.29 17.59 5.88
CA GLU A 240 -12.49 17.62 6.74
C GLU A 240 -13.80 17.29 6.00
N THR A 241 -13.84 17.50 4.68
CA THR A 241 -15.01 17.23 3.84
C THR A 241 -15.20 15.76 3.48
N VAL A 242 -14.20 14.90 3.73
CA VAL A 242 -14.20 13.49 3.31
C VAL A 242 -14.23 12.59 4.55
N THR A 243 -15.26 11.77 4.67
CA THR A 243 -15.44 10.86 5.82
C THR A 243 -14.71 9.53 5.65
N GLU A 244 -14.62 9.04 4.42
CA GLU A 244 -13.92 7.80 4.05
C GLU A 244 -13.31 7.94 2.66
N ALA A 245 -12.11 7.40 2.46
CA ALA A 245 -11.44 7.32 1.17
C ALA A 245 -10.86 5.93 0.94
N GLN A 246 -10.95 5.44 -0.28
CA GLN A 246 -10.30 4.20 -0.70
C GLN A 246 -8.89 4.49 -1.22
N CYS A 247 -7.95 3.60 -0.91
CA CYS A 247 -6.59 3.64 -1.41
C CYS A 247 -6.34 2.36 -2.19
N GLU A 248 -6.09 2.52 -3.49
CA GLU A 248 -5.75 1.45 -4.41
C GLU A 248 -4.35 1.67 -4.96
N GLY A 249 -3.63 0.58 -5.12
CA GLY A 249 -2.28 0.58 -5.67
C GLY A 249 -1.84 -0.83 -5.97
N PHE A 250 -0.61 -0.99 -6.44
CA PHE A 250 -0.05 -2.31 -6.70
C PHE A 250 1.47 -2.29 -6.59
N VAL A 251 2.04 -3.47 -6.31
CA VAL A 251 3.49 -3.74 -6.38
C VAL A 251 3.78 -4.43 -7.70
N LEU A 252 4.79 -3.96 -8.43
CA LEU A 252 5.39 -4.69 -9.54
C LEU A 252 6.76 -5.24 -9.13
N GLY A 253 7.03 -6.49 -9.47
CA GLY A 253 8.35 -7.11 -9.36
C GLY A 253 8.91 -7.41 -10.74
N PHE A 254 9.96 -6.69 -11.12
CA PHE A 254 10.71 -6.91 -12.35
C PHE A 254 11.77 -7.98 -12.12
N MET A 255 11.77 -9.02 -12.97
CA MET A 255 12.63 -10.19 -12.79
C MET A 255 13.94 -10.03 -13.54
N SER A 256 15.04 -10.34 -12.85
CA SER A 256 16.38 -10.37 -13.42
C SER A 256 17.10 -11.67 -13.05
N LEU A 257 17.85 -12.22 -14.00
CA LEU A 257 18.73 -13.37 -13.80
C LEU A 257 20.17 -12.87 -13.86
N ASP A 258 20.92 -12.97 -12.77
CA ASP A 258 22.26 -12.38 -12.73
C ASP A 258 23.33 -13.20 -13.42
N ASP A 259 23.14 -14.52 -13.45
CA ASP A 259 23.99 -15.42 -14.21
C ASP A 259 23.72 -15.31 -15.72
N LYS A 260 24.74 -14.86 -16.46
CA LYS A 260 24.72 -14.74 -17.92
C LYS A 260 24.47 -16.07 -18.62
N LEU A 261 24.96 -17.19 -18.06
CA LEU A 261 24.76 -18.53 -18.61
C LEU A 261 23.30 -18.99 -18.46
N VAL A 262 22.60 -18.47 -17.45
CA VAL A 262 21.17 -18.73 -17.24
C VAL A 262 20.32 -17.80 -18.11
N LYS A 263 20.74 -16.55 -18.32
CA LYS A 263 20.04 -15.60 -19.21
C LYS A 263 19.95 -16.13 -20.65
N ALA A 264 21.05 -16.65 -21.19
CA ALA A 264 21.07 -17.11 -22.56
C ALA A 264 22.01 -18.30 -22.77
N VAL A 265 21.56 -19.24 -23.61
CA VAL A 265 22.41 -20.25 -24.21
C VAL A 265 22.42 -19.95 -25.71
N PRO A 266 23.60 -19.72 -26.32
CA PRO A 266 23.70 -19.38 -27.73
C PRO A 266 22.85 -20.33 -28.59
N THR A 267 22.06 -19.74 -29.49
CA THR A 267 21.17 -20.43 -30.45
C THR A 267 20.09 -21.34 -29.87
N LYS A 268 19.97 -21.44 -28.54
CA LYS A 268 19.03 -22.38 -27.89
C LYS A 268 18.05 -21.73 -26.94
N VAL A 269 18.52 -20.80 -26.11
CA VAL A 269 17.69 -20.23 -25.04
C VAL A 269 17.94 -18.75 -24.92
N HIS A 270 16.86 -17.99 -24.88
CA HIS A 270 16.88 -16.58 -24.55
C HIS A 270 15.83 -16.30 -23.47
N ARG A 271 16.26 -15.76 -22.33
CA ARG A 271 15.37 -15.34 -21.25
C ARG A 271 15.41 -13.82 -21.14
N SER A 272 14.24 -13.20 -21.32
CA SER A 272 14.10 -11.76 -21.14
C SER A 272 14.30 -11.37 -19.67
N HIS A 273 14.71 -10.12 -19.43
CA HIS A 273 15.01 -9.58 -18.11
C HIS A 273 14.42 -8.17 -17.95
N GLY A 274 14.28 -7.72 -16.70
CA GLY A 274 13.79 -6.38 -16.38
C GLY A 274 12.39 -6.13 -16.95
N HIS A 275 12.25 -5.07 -17.74
CA HIS A 275 10.97 -4.68 -18.33
C HIS A 275 10.45 -5.61 -19.44
N GLU A 276 11.32 -6.43 -20.04
CA GLU A 276 10.95 -7.40 -21.08
C GLU A 276 10.54 -8.75 -20.49
N ALA A 277 10.84 -8.99 -19.21
CA ALA A 277 10.41 -10.18 -18.50
C ALA A 277 8.92 -10.08 -18.10
N PRO A 278 8.24 -11.23 -17.92
CA PRO A 278 7.00 -11.26 -17.17
C PRO A 278 7.21 -10.59 -15.81
N GLN A 279 6.17 -9.97 -15.25
CA GLN A 279 6.27 -9.25 -13.98
C GLN A 279 5.41 -9.92 -12.91
N LEU A 280 5.91 -9.94 -11.68
CA LEU A 280 5.06 -10.16 -10.52
C LEU A 280 4.19 -8.92 -10.37
N ARG A 281 2.88 -9.08 -10.18
CA ARG A 281 1.98 -7.98 -9.83
C ARG A 281 1.10 -8.39 -8.66
N VAL A 282 1.09 -7.54 -7.63
CA VAL A 282 0.30 -7.71 -6.41
C VAL A 282 -0.54 -6.47 -6.19
N ASP A 283 -1.86 -6.60 -6.23
CA ASP A 283 -2.75 -5.47 -5.99
C ASP A 283 -2.89 -5.21 -4.48
N LEU A 284 -3.00 -3.93 -4.12
CA LEU A 284 -3.05 -3.44 -2.75
C LEU A 284 -4.33 -2.64 -2.55
N GLN A 285 -5.05 -2.93 -1.47
CA GLN A 285 -6.29 -2.24 -1.12
C GLN A 285 -6.31 -1.86 0.35
N ALA A 286 -6.73 -0.63 0.62
CA ALA A 286 -6.98 -0.13 1.97
C ALA A 286 -8.10 0.92 1.95
N SER A 287 -8.65 1.22 3.13
CA SER A 287 -9.57 2.34 3.33
C SER A 287 -9.07 3.20 4.48
N VAL A 288 -9.27 4.50 4.36
CA VAL A 288 -8.99 5.46 5.43
C VAL A 288 -10.30 6.13 5.81
N GLY A 289 -10.60 6.23 7.10
CA GLY A 289 -11.78 6.92 7.62
C GLY A 289 -11.45 7.92 8.72
N CYS A 290 -12.25 8.98 8.84
CA CYS A 290 -12.11 9.94 9.94
C CYS A 290 -12.45 9.29 11.29
N ALA A 291 -11.74 9.69 12.33
CA ALA A 291 -12.10 9.35 13.69
C ALA A 291 -13.29 10.23 14.12
N LEU A 292 -14.49 9.64 14.12
CA LEU A 292 -15.72 10.35 14.47
C LEU A 292 -16.59 9.49 15.37
N LEU A 293 -16.97 10.02 16.52
CA LEU A 293 -17.96 9.42 17.41
C LEU A 293 -19.32 10.06 17.19
N HIS A 294 -20.36 9.23 17.14
CA HIS A 294 -21.72 9.71 17.19
C HIS A 294 -22.07 10.08 18.63
N VAL A 295 -22.59 11.30 18.84
CA VAL A 295 -22.99 11.79 20.16
C VAL A 295 -24.51 11.83 20.21
N ASP A 296 -25.09 10.94 21.01
CA ASP A 296 -26.51 10.90 21.33
C ASP A 296 -26.75 11.58 22.67
N MET A 297 -27.69 12.52 22.71
CA MET A 297 -28.08 13.24 23.92
C MET A 297 -29.58 13.06 24.13
N ASP A 298 -30.03 13.14 25.39
CA ASP A 298 -31.45 12.99 25.71
C ASP A 298 -32.31 14.11 25.06
N HIS A 299 -31.70 15.22 24.64
CA HIS A 299 -32.38 16.40 24.08
C HIS A 299 -31.68 16.85 22.78
N ASP A 300 -32.45 17.23 21.76
CA ASP A 300 -32.00 17.44 20.37
C ASP A 300 -31.06 18.63 20.09
N ARG A 301 -30.53 19.34 21.10
CA ARG A 301 -29.77 20.59 20.87
C ARG A 301 -28.45 20.67 21.63
N GLU A 302 -28.51 20.89 22.94
CA GLU A 302 -27.35 21.18 23.79
C GLU A 302 -27.53 20.56 25.17
N MET A 303 -26.41 20.29 25.86
CA MET A 303 -26.46 19.81 27.25
C MET A 303 -26.61 21.01 28.16
N VAL A 304 -27.80 21.22 28.72
CA VAL A 304 -28.09 22.41 29.53
C VAL A 304 -28.29 22.03 30.98
N PHE A 305 -27.44 22.56 31.86
CA PHE A 305 -27.56 22.40 33.30
C PHE A 305 -28.23 23.63 33.91
N TYR A 306 -29.22 23.41 34.77
CA TYR A 306 -29.84 24.46 35.57
C TYR A 306 -29.53 24.19 37.05
N SER A 307 -28.88 25.17 37.70
CA SER A 307 -28.58 25.12 39.13
C SER A 307 -28.81 26.48 39.75
N THR A 308 -29.12 26.48 41.05
CA THR A 308 -29.37 27.67 41.85
C THR A 308 -28.34 27.76 42.98
N ALA A 309 -28.04 28.97 43.44
CA ALA A 309 -27.15 29.16 44.59
C ALA A 309 -27.70 28.49 45.87
N SER A 310 -29.03 28.33 45.98
CA SER A 310 -29.68 27.58 47.06
C SER A 310 -29.34 26.10 47.07
N ASP A 311 -28.84 25.52 45.96
CA ASP A 311 -28.44 24.12 45.92
C ASP A 311 -27.21 23.84 46.81
N LEU A 312 -26.49 24.89 47.25
CA LEU A 312 -25.41 24.81 48.22
C LEU A 312 -25.91 24.81 49.68
N LEU A 313 -27.21 25.02 49.92
CA LEU A 313 -27.79 24.96 51.26
C LEU A 313 -28.23 23.53 51.57
N PRO A 314 -27.66 22.84 52.58
CA PRO A 314 -28.14 21.51 52.93
C PRO A 314 -29.55 21.56 53.51
N ALA A 315 -30.31 20.47 53.31
CA ALA A 315 -31.65 20.32 53.89
C ALA A 315 -31.65 20.38 55.43
N GLN A 316 -30.51 20.08 56.06
CA GLN A 316 -30.32 20.17 57.52
C GLN A 316 -29.41 21.37 57.85
N PRO A 317 -29.93 22.43 58.50
CA PRO A 317 -29.20 23.67 58.73
C PRO A 317 -27.90 23.53 59.55
N LEU A 318 -27.79 22.46 60.34
CA LEU A 318 -26.64 22.19 61.22
C LEU A 318 -25.37 21.77 60.46
N LEU A 319 -25.47 21.41 59.17
CA LEU A 319 -24.34 20.94 58.36
C LEU A 319 -23.54 22.08 57.69
N GLY A 320 -23.98 23.34 57.82
CA GLY A 320 -23.34 24.48 57.18
C GLY A 320 -23.47 24.47 55.65
N VAL A 321 -23.09 25.57 54.98
CA VAL A 321 -23.21 25.66 53.51
C VAL A 321 -22.28 24.65 52.84
N LEU A 322 -22.75 23.91 51.84
CA LEU A 322 -21.96 22.96 51.06
C LEU A 322 -20.83 23.68 50.31
N THR A 323 -19.76 22.95 50.00
CA THR A 323 -18.66 23.44 49.17
C THR A 323 -18.93 23.23 47.68
N ASP A 324 -19.71 22.20 47.35
CA ASP A 324 -20.01 21.76 45.99
C ASP A 324 -21.41 21.13 45.95
N SER A 325 -22.15 21.43 44.90
CA SER A 325 -23.44 20.80 44.55
C SER A 325 -23.39 20.40 43.08
N VAL A 326 -23.68 19.13 42.80
CA VAL A 326 -23.36 18.52 41.51
C VAL A 326 -24.63 18.11 40.77
N MET A 327 -24.85 18.70 39.60
CA MET A 327 -25.90 18.28 38.68
C MET A 327 -25.26 17.43 37.57
N THR A 328 -25.79 16.23 37.32
CA THR A 328 -25.19 15.29 36.36
C THR A 328 -26.19 14.93 35.26
N GLN A 329 -25.75 14.99 34.02
CA GLN A 329 -26.46 14.50 32.85
C GLN A 329 -25.61 13.47 32.12
N SER A 330 -26.25 12.63 31.30
CA SER A 330 -25.54 11.60 30.54
C SER A 330 -25.65 11.88 29.05
N LEU A 331 -24.59 11.59 28.32
CA LEU A 331 -24.59 11.49 26.86
C LEU A 331 -24.06 10.12 26.47
N LYS A 332 -24.47 9.63 25.31
CA LYS A 332 -24.04 8.35 24.76
C LYS A 332 -23.14 8.60 23.56
N LEU A 333 -21.92 8.08 23.64
CA LEU A 333 -21.00 8.04 22.52
C LEU A 333 -21.14 6.69 21.82
N THR A 334 -21.27 6.69 20.49
CA THR A 334 -21.33 5.46 19.68
C THR A 334 -20.25 5.49 18.60
N ASN A 335 -19.46 4.42 18.51
CA ASN A 335 -18.50 4.28 17.42
C ASN A 335 -19.19 3.67 16.20
N CYS A 336 -19.54 4.51 15.23
CA CYS A 336 -20.14 4.07 13.96
C CYS A 336 -19.10 3.70 12.89
N THR A 337 -17.81 3.84 13.17
CA THR A 337 -16.72 3.55 12.23
C THR A 337 -16.39 2.05 12.19
N LYS A 338 -15.61 1.64 11.18
CA LYS A 338 -15.14 0.24 11.00
C LYS A 338 -13.89 -0.08 11.82
N THR A 339 -13.35 0.88 12.57
CA THR A 339 -12.09 0.76 13.33
C THR A 339 -12.30 1.08 14.81
N PRO A 340 -11.54 0.46 15.74
CA PRO A 340 -11.50 0.93 17.12
C PRO A 340 -11.01 2.37 17.18
N LEU A 341 -11.63 3.19 18.05
CA LEU A 341 -11.23 4.57 18.27
C LEU A 341 -10.68 4.73 19.67
N ASP A 342 -9.42 5.17 19.75
CA ASP A 342 -8.79 5.64 20.99
C ASP A 342 -9.01 7.15 21.10
N PHE A 343 -9.55 7.61 22.23
CA PHE A 343 -9.86 9.02 22.44
C PHE A 343 -9.82 9.40 23.92
N ARG A 344 -9.79 10.71 24.18
CA ARG A 344 -10.01 11.30 25.50
C ARG A 344 -11.03 12.42 25.39
N LEU A 345 -11.73 12.66 26.50
CA LEU A 345 -12.74 13.70 26.61
C LEU A 345 -12.18 14.84 27.46
N LEU A 346 -12.33 16.08 26.98
CA LEU A 346 -11.77 17.25 27.62
C LEU A 346 -12.89 18.23 27.99
N LEU A 347 -12.94 18.55 29.29
CA LEU A 347 -13.74 19.61 29.90
C LEU A 347 -12.89 20.25 31.01
N SER A 348 -13.25 21.48 31.39
CA SER A 348 -12.64 22.17 32.53
C SER A 348 -13.71 22.60 33.52
N THR A 349 -13.29 22.94 34.74
CA THR A 349 -14.19 23.52 35.73
C THR A 349 -14.93 24.74 35.11
N PRO A 350 -16.25 24.86 35.33
CA PRO A 350 -17.08 24.16 36.31
C PRO A 350 -17.64 22.79 35.86
N PHE A 351 -17.28 22.29 34.69
CA PHE A 351 -17.73 21.00 34.20
C PHE A 351 -16.70 19.89 34.54
N SER A 352 -17.19 18.68 34.77
CA SER A 352 -16.34 17.51 34.96
C SER A 352 -16.92 16.26 34.29
N LEU A 353 -16.05 15.28 34.10
CA LEU A 353 -16.38 14.00 33.49
C LEU A 353 -16.27 12.90 34.53
N SER A 354 -17.28 12.05 34.61
CA SER A 354 -17.19 10.78 35.36
C SER A 354 -17.50 9.61 34.43
N SER A 355 -16.58 8.65 34.37
CA SER A 355 -16.78 7.39 33.65
C SER A 355 -17.45 6.38 34.57
N THR A 356 -18.48 5.69 34.09
CA THR A 356 -19.21 4.66 34.84
C THR A 356 -18.51 3.31 34.88
N ASP A 357 -17.33 3.14 34.28
CA ASP A 357 -16.68 1.83 34.19
C ASP A 357 -15.96 1.47 35.52
N PRO A 358 -16.48 0.50 36.32
CA PRO A 358 -16.01 0.27 37.69
C PRO A 358 -14.62 -0.39 37.76
N LYS A 359 -14.02 -0.80 36.63
CA LYS A 359 -12.82 -1.63 36.59
C LYS A 359 -11.48 -0.89 36.44
N LYS A 360 -11.46 0.44 36.31
CA LYS A 360 -10.22 1.22 36.10
C LYS A 360 -10.07 2.48 36.96
N SER A 361 -10.60 2.49 38.18
CA SER A 361 -10.46 3.64 39.08
C SER A 361 -9.18 3.57 39.93
N LYS A 362 -8.00 3.87 39.36
CA LYS A 362 -6.80 4.25 40.14
C LYS A 362 -5.90 5.24 39.39
N LYS A 363 -6.14 6.54 39.61
CA LYS A 363 -5.20 7.68 39.73
C LYS A 363 -5.90 8.97 39.24
N LYS A 364 -5.92 10.01 40.08
CA LYS A 364 -6.72 11.24 39.90
C LYS A 364 -6.15 12.26 38.91
N ASP A 365 -4.96 12.03 38.34
CA ASP A 365 -4.22 13.07 37.58
C ASP A 365 -3.75 12.64 36.17
N GLN A 366 -4.37 11.64 35.54
CA GLN A 366 -4.13 11.34 34.13
C GLN A 366 -5.44 11.45 33.33
N PRO A 367 -5.43 12.11 32.15
CA PRO A 367 -6.59 12.12 31.28
C PRO A 367 -6.94 10.67 30.91
N LEU A 368 -8.16 10.23 31.27
CA LEU A 368 -8.61 8.88 30.95
C LEU A 368 -8.63 8.70 29.43
N GLN A 369 -7.81 7.78 28.94
CA GLN A 369 -7.86 7.33 27.56
C GLN A 369 -8.89 6.20 27.44
N HIS A 370 -9.87 6.39 26.56
CA HIS A 370 -10.96 5.46 26.27
C HIS A 370 -10.72 4.79 24.93
N VAL A 371 -11.18 3.54 24.81
CA VAL A 371 -11.17 2.77 23.56
C VAL A 371 -12.60 2.31 23.30
N LEU A 372 -13.15 2.67 22.15
CA LEU A 372 -14.48 2.22 21.74
C LEU A 372 -14.38 1.42 20.44
N TYR A 373 -14.75 0.13 20.49
CA TYR A 373 -14.71 -0.74 19.30
C TYR A 373 -15.90 -0.45 18.37
N PRO A 374 -15.81 -0.85 17.09
CA PRO A 374 -16.91 -0.68 16.14
C PRO A 374 -18.26 -1.14 16.70
N GLN A 375 -19.30 -0.34 16.47
CA GLN A 375 -20.68 -0.58 16.90
C GLN A 375 -20.90 -0.61 18.42
N GLN A 376 -19.87 -0.35 19.23
CA GLN A 376 -20.03 -0.21 20.67
C GLN A 376 -20.47 1.21 21.03
N ASN A 377 -21.10 1.32 22.20
CA ASN A 377 -21.46 2.58 22.81
C ASN A 377 -20.91 2.69 24.23
N MET A 378 -20.75 3.93 24.68
CA MET A 378 -20.31 4.29 26.03
C MET A 378 -21.21 5.41 26.55
N LEU A 379 -21.72 5.24 27.76
CA LEU A 379 -22.42 6.30 28.48
C LEU A 379 -21.39 7.15 29.24
N VAL A 380 -21.40 8.45 29.00
CA VAL A 380 -20.54 9.43 29.66
C VAL A 380 -21.41 10.31 30.53
N LYS A 381 -21.01 10.48 31.79
CA LYS A 381 -21.66 11.40 32.70
C LYS A 381 -20.89 12.72 32.73
N VAL A 382 -21.57 13.78 32.35
CA VAL A 382 -21.07 15.15 32.44
C VAL A 382 -21.73 15.80 33.65
N SER A 383 -20.92 16.40 34.51
CA SER A 383 -21.38 17.02 35.74
C SER A 383 -21.07 18.50 35.74
N PHE A 384 -22.03 19.32 36.15
CA PHE A 384 -21.82 20.72 36.47
C PHE A 384 -21.69 20.88 37.98
N HIS A 385 -20.60 21.52 38.41
CA HIS A 385 -20.28 21.74 39.81
C HIS A 385 -20.64 23.18 40.20
N THR A 386 -21.68 23.32 41.00
CA THR A 386 -22.02 24.60 41.64
C THR A 386 -21.17 24.74 42.90
N THR A 387 -20.15 25.60 42.85
CA THR A 387 -19.27 25.89 43.99
C THR A 387 -19.42 27.34 44.45
N ARG A 388 -18.97 27.63 45.67
CA ARG A 388 -18.98 29.00 46.20
C ARG A 388 -18.12 29.96 45.36
N ASP A 389 -17.02 29.47 44.80
CA ASP A 389 -16.13 30.26 43.96
C ASP A 389 -16.86 30.78 42.71
N LEU A 390 -17.76 29.98 42.13
CA LEU A 390 -18.57 30.41 40.99
C LEU A 390 -19.50 31.58 41.33
N LEU A 391 -19.97 31.68 42.57
CA LEU A 391 -20.83 32.80 42.98
C LEU A 391 -20.08 34.13 43.01
N THR A 392 -18.76 34.13 43.17
CA THR A 392 -17.96 35.36 43.19
C THR A 392 -17.93 36.06 41.83
N TYR A 393 -18.12 35.32 40.73
CA TYR A 393 -18.09 35.85 39.36
C TYR A 393 -19.19 36.89 39.11
N GLN A 394 -20.28 36.89 39.89
CA GLN A 394 -21.35 37.89 39.77
C GLN A 394 -20.91 39.32 40.12
N HIS A 395 -19.76 39.46 40.80
CA HIS A 395 -19.19 40.74 41.23
C HIS A 395 -17.98 41.16 40.39
N LEU A 396 -17.50 40.29 39.48
CA LEU A 396 -16.34 40.59 38.65
C LEU A 396 -16.74 41.46 37.44
N PRO A 397 -15.90 42.44 37.06
CA PRO A 397 -16.05 43.16 35.80
C PRO A 397 -15.92 42.20 34.60
N ALA A 398 -16.58 42.51 33.49
CA ALA A 398 -16.56 41.66 32.28
C ALA A 398 -15.13 41.33 31.78
N ALA A 399 -14.17 42.24 31.97
CA ALA A 399 -12.77 42.06 31.59
C ALA A 399 -12.01 41.00 32.42
N GLN A 400 -12.55 40.59 33.58
CA GLN A 400 -11.95 39.61 34.49
C GLN A 400 -12.67 38.26 34.47
N LEU A 401 -13.72 38.10 33.63
CA LEU A 401 -14.44 36.85 33.49
C LEU A 401 -13.66 35.87 32.62
N LEU A 402 -13.74 34.57 32.96
CA LEU A 402 -13.17 33.51 32.15
C LEU A 402 -13.87 33.40 30.78
N PRO A 403 -13.16 32.93 29.74
CA PRO A 403 -13.79 32.64 28.45
C PRO A 403 -15.02 31.74 28.60
N GLY A 404 -16.11 32.10 27.95
CA GLY A 404 -17.37 31.35 28.03
C GLY A 404 -18.26 31.69 29.22
N VAL A 405 -17.85 32.60 30.12
CA VAL A 405 -18.68 33.05 31.26
C VAL A 405 -19.36 34.38 30.93
N GLN A 406 -20.68 34.45 31.15
CA GLN A 406 -21.49 35.66 30.96
C GLN A 406 -22.36 35.93 32.19
N VAL A 407 -22.41 37.18 32.61
CA VAL A 407 -23.37 37.64 33.64
C VAL A 407 -24.53 38.31 32.93
N LEU A 408 -25.71 37.69 33.02
CA LEU A 408 -26.95 38.24 32.48
C LEU A 408 -27.72 38.90 33.63
N GLN A 409 -28.23 40.12 33.41
CA GLN A 409 -29.10 40.80 34.36
C GLN A 409 -30.46 41.00 33.71
N SER A 410 -31.53 40.55 34.37
CA SER A 410 -32.90 40.78 33.92
C SER A 410 -33.46 42.10 34.45
N GLU A 411 -34.54 42.58 33.82
CA GLU A 411 -35.19 43.86 34.15
C GLU A 411 -35.70 43.93 35.61
N ASN A 412 -35.98 42.78 36.22
CA ASN A 412 -36.35 42.64 37.63
C ASN A 412 -35.16 42.71 38.61
N GLY A 413 -33.93 42.88 38.11
CA GLY A 413 -32.71 42.95 38.91
C GLY A 413 -32.05 41.60 39.22
N GLU A 414 -32.66 40.47 38.83
CA GLU A 414 -32.03 39.15 39.00
C GLU A 414 -30.80 39.01 38.11
N ARG A 415 -29.76 38.33 38.63
CA ARG A 415 -28.54 38.03 37.88
C ARG A 415 -28.44 36.53 37.64
N LYS A 416 -28.04 36.14 36.43
CA LYS A 416 -27.79 34.76 36.03
C LYS A 416 -26.36 34.63 35.50
N LEU A 417 -25.63 33.64 35.98
CA LEU A 417 -24.33 33.26 35.44
C LEU A 417 -24.54 32.19 34.36
N LYS A 418 -24.10 32.46 33.15
CA LYS A 418 -24.12 31.51 32.03
C LYS A 418 -22.69 31.05 31.75
N PHE A 419 -22.48 29.74 31.82
CA PHE A 419 -21.22 29.09 31.47
C PHE A 419 -21.42 28.35 30.16
N HIS A 420 -20.54 28.58 29.19
CA HIS A 420 -20.54 27.90 27.91
C HIS A 420 -19.17 27.27 27.67
N GLN A 421 -19.16 25.96 27.42
CA GLN A 421 -17.97 25.20 27.10
C GLN A 421 -18.31 24.12 26.06
N GLN A 422 -17.36 23.89 25.16
CA GLN A 422 -17.40 22.81 24.18
C GLN A 422 -16.78 21.54 24.78
N LEU A 423 -17.42 20.39 24.55
CA LEU A 423 -16.85 19.09 24.89
C LEU A 423 -15.91 18.66 23.77
N VAL A 424 -14.61 18.67 24.02
CA VAL A 424 -13.64 18.26 23.00
C VAL A 424 -13.34 16.77 23.15
N ILE A 425 -13.57 16.01 22.08
CA ILE A 425 -13.17 14.61 21.92
C ILE A 425 -11.86 14.60 21.13
N GLU A 426 -10.75 14.31 21.80
CA GLU A 426 -9.44 14.24 21.16
C GLU A 426 -9.06 12.80 20.88
N HIS A 427 -8.79 12.48 19.62
CA HIS A 427 -8.41 11.15 19.15
C HIS A 427 -6.90 10.94 19.18
N SER A 428 -6.46 9.69 19.24
CA SER A 428 -5.04 9.32 19.31
C SER A 428 -4.20 9.74 18.09
N ASN A 429 -4.85 9.96 16.94
CA ASN A 429 -4.25 10.50 15.72
C ASN A 429 -4.04 12.03 15.77
N GLY A 430 -4.37 12.70 16.88
CA GLY A 430 -4.25 14.15 17.06
C GLY A 430 -5.42 14.96 16.51
N THR A 431 -6.44 14.32 15.92
CA THR A 431 -7.65 15.04 15.49
C THR A 431 -8.60 15.28 16.67
N ALA A 432 -9.34 16.38 16.63
CA ALA A 432 -10.33 16.72 17.64
C ALA A 432 -11.73 16.86 17.02
N GLN A 433 -12.73 16.32 17.69
CA GLN A 433 -14.15 16.52 17.42
C GLN A 433 -14.72 17.40 18.54
N VAL A 434 -15.56 18.37 18.17
CA VAL A 434 -16.17 19.38 19.07
C VAL A 434 -17.66 19.17 19.17
#